data_AF-A0A812VAE5-F1
#
_entry.id   AF-A0A812VAE5-F1
#
_cell.length_a   1.000
_cell.length_b   1.000
_cell.length_c   1.000
_cell.angle_alpha   90.00
_cell.angle_beta   90.00
_cell.angle_gamma   90.00
#
_symmetry.space_group_name_H-M   'P 1'
#
loop_
_entity.id
_entity.type
_entity.pdbx_description
1 polymer ?
#
loop_
_entity_poly.entity_id
_entity_poly.type
_entity_poly.pdbx_seq_one_letter_code
_entity_poly.pdbx_strand_id
1 'polypeptide(L)'
;MYETEGPNLFLELGRDPAVLDIVSAALGTDDIFLWAAQIFCKPPGTGRTVPWHQDGQYWPIEPLQALTAWVAVDSSTKSNGCLQVLPGSHGALYPHEQRPSVDAAIDFVIQEDVFTSGRLNESNAHFIELQAGEMEVHHPNIVHRSARNTSQNRRAGVALAYMPTECLFVRDKRAAGDELGGLDLGYGTRPLFLVRGECRNGDNAFVVDARP
;
A
#
# COMPACT_ATOMS: atom_id res chain seq x y z
N MET A 1 13.37 -19.47 -11.96
CA MET A 1 13.54 -18.04 -11.67
C MET A 1 13.27 -17.32 -12.97
N TYR A 2 12.22 -16.51 -13.05
CA TYR A 2 12.04 -15.64 -14.21
C TYR A 2 12.96 -14.43 -13.99
N GLU A 3 14.16 -14.50 -14.53
CA GLU A 3 14.96 -13.30 -14.73
C GLU A 3 14.22 -12.46 -15.76
N THR A 4 13.65 -11.34 -15.33
CA THR A 4 13.11 -10.35 -16.26
C THR A 4 14.31 -9.65 -16.89
N GLU A 5 14.74 -10.10 -18.07
CA GLU A 5 15.62 -9.32 -18.92
C GLU A 5 14.86 -8.05 -19.35
N GLY A 6 15.26 -6.89 -18.82
CA GLY A 6 14.65 -5.60 -19.11
C GLY A 6 14.70 -4.60 -17.93
N PRO A 7 14.39 -3.32 -18.17
CA PRO A 7 14.31 -2.31 -17.12
C PRO A 7 13.25 -2.70 -16.07
N ASN A 8 13.63 -2.62 -14.79
CA ASN A 8 12.67 -2.81 -13.70
C ASN A 8 11.81 -1.56 -13.56
N LEU A 9 10.74 -1.48 -14.36
CA LEU A 9 9.84 -0.32 -14.44
C LEU A 9 9.24 0.09 -13.08
N PHE A 10 9.02 -0.87 -12.17
CA PHE A 10 8.55 -0.57 -10.81
C PHE A 10 9.60 0.18 -10.01
N LEU A 11 10.87 -0.23 -10.11
CA LEU A 11 11.98 0.43 -9.44
C LEU A 11 12.31 1.77 -10.09
N GLU A 12 12.17 1.89 -11.41
CA GLU A 12 12.32 3.18 -12.12
C GLU A 12 11.26 4.18 -11.66
N LEU A 13 9.98 3.79 -11.67
CA LEU A 13 8.90 4.64 -11.16
C LEU A 13 9.10 4.94 -9.66
N GLY A 14 9.52 3.95 -8.88
CA GLY A 14 9.83 4.11 -7.46
C GLY A 14 11.05 4.97 -7.14
N ARG A 15 11.82 5.33 -8.16
CA ARG A 15 12.98 6.24 -8.09
C ARG A 15 12.73 7.56 -8.80
N ASP A 16 11.55 7.75 -9.40
CA ASP A 16 11.23 8.97 -10.11
C ASP A 16 11.34 10.17 -9.13
N PRO A 17 12.10 11.23 -9.48
CA PRO A 17 12.28 12.36 -8.60
C PRO A 17 10.97 13.02 -8.17
N ALA A 18 9.96 13.12 -9.05
CA ALA A 18 8.68 13.73 -8.72
C ALA A 18 7.89 12.89 -7.71
N VAL A 19 7.98 11.57 -7.80
CA VAL A 19 7.39 10.66 -6.79
C VAL A 19 8.14 10.82 -5.47
N LEU A 20 9.47 10.72 -5.49
CA LEU A 20 10.29 10.77 -4.28
C LEU A 20 10.25 12.12 -3.57
N ASP A 21 10.05 13.23 -4.26
CA ASP A 21 9.88 14.55 -3.64
C ASP A 21 8.62 14.62 -2.79
N ILE A 22 7.51 14.04 -3.28
CA ILE A 22 6.25 13.95 -2.51
C ILE A 22 6.42 12.97 -1.34
N VAL A 23 7.06 11.82 -1.57
CA VAL A 23 7.32 10.82 -0.53
C VAL A 23 8.21 11.40 0.58
N SER A 24 9.28 12.09 0.23
CA SER A 24 10.19 12.75 1.18
C SER A 24 9.46 13.80 2.01
N ALA A 25 8.64 14.65 1.38
CA ALA A 25 7.83 15.63 2.08
C ALA A 25 6.81 14.98 3.05
N ALA A 26 6.19 13.85 2.65
CA ALA A 26 5.22 13.15 3.47
C ALA A 26 5.85 12.36 4.64
N LEU A 27 7.04 11.78 4.43
CA LEU A 27 7.79 11.08 5.47
C LEU A 27 8.60 12.03 6.38
N GLY A 28 8.90 13.24 5.92
CA GLY A 28 9.75 14.20 6.62
C GLY A 28 11.24 13.86 6.58
N THR A 29 11.69 13.08 5.59
CA THR A 29 13.09 12.63 5.45
C THR A 29 13.43 12.29 4.00
N ASP A 30 14.70 12.52 3.62
CA ASP A 30 15.25 12.11 2.31
C ASP A 30 15.91 10.73 2.35
N ASP A 31 16.04 10.12 3.53
CA ASP A 31 16.61 8.79 3.70
C ASP A 31 15.51 7.73 3.54
N ILE A 32 15.32 7.22 2.32
CA ILE A 32 14.13 6.43 1.94
C ILE A 32 14.49 5.07 1.35
N PHE A 33 13.82 4.03 1.89
CA PHE A 33 13.71 2.72 1.26
C PHE A 33 12.39 2.56 0.50
N LEU A 34 12.45 1.96 -0.70
CA LEU A 34 11.32 1.31 -1.35
C LEU A 34 11.36 -0.18 -0.97
N TRP A 35 10.31 -0.68 -0.32
CA TRP A 35 10.29 -2.05 0.19
C TRP A 35 9.23 -2.94 -0.47
N ALA A 36 8.22 -2.36 -1.13
CA ALA A 36 7.28 -3.11 -1.94
C ALA A 36 6.77 -2.31 -3.14
N ALA A 37 6.47 -3.02 -4.22
CA ALA A 37 5.71 -2.50 -5.35
C ALA A 37 4.65 -3.52 -5.76
N GLN A 38 3.43 -3.07 -6.02
CA GLN A 38 2.32 -3.92 -6.44
C GLN A 38 1.45 -3.20 -7.46
N ILE A 39 0.94 -3.93 -8.45
CA ILE A 39 -0.06 -3.41 -9.39
C ILE A 39 -1.47 -3.86 -8.97
N PHE A 40 -2.38 -2.91 -8.84
CA PHE A 40 -3.79 -3.17 -8.55
C PHE A 40 -4.62 -2.92 -9.79
N CYS A 41 -5.24 -3.97 -10.32
CA CYS A 41 -6.08 -3.91 -11.51
C CYS A 41 -7.52 -4.31 -11.18
N LYS A 42 -8.48 -3.46 -11.56
CA LYS A 42 -9.91 -3.77 -11.56
C LYS A 42 -10.43 -3.77 -13.00
N PRO A 43 -10.69 -4.94 -13.59
CA PRO A 43 -11.24 -5.03 -14.94
C PRO A 43 -12.67 -4.44 -15.02
N PRO A 44 -13.12 -4.03 -16.22
CA PRO A 44 -14.48 -3.53 -16.45
C PRO A 44 -15.57 -4.49 -15.95
N GLY A 45 -16.58 -3.96 -15.26
CA GLY A 45 -17.78 -4.70 -14.84
C GLY A 45 -17.58 -5.89 -13.89
N THR A 46 -16.34 -6.18 -13.48
CA THR A 46 -15.99 -7.33 -12.65
C THR A 46 -14.93 -6.95 -11.60
N GLY A 47 -14.44 -7.95 -10.87
CA GLY A 47 -13.45 -7.78 -9.81
C GLY A 47 -14.06 -7.67 -8.42
N ARG A 48 -13.20 -7.67 -7.42
CA ARG A 48 -13.59 -7.75 -6.00
C ARG A 48 -13.56 -6.39 -5.32
N THR A 49 -14.33 -6.25 -4.25
CA THR A 49 -14.15 -5.12 -3.33
C THR A 49 -12.89 -5.34 -2.52
N VAL A 50 -12.23 -4.24 -2.15
CA VAL A 50 -11.29 -4.27 -1.03
C VAL A 50 -12.05 -3.63 0.12
N PRO A 51 -12.42 -4.38 1.18
CA PRO A 51 -13.18 -3.87 2.32
C PRO A 51 -12.38 -2.83 3.14
N TRP A 52 -13.02 -2.22 4.14
CA TRP A 52 -12.34 -1.32 5.07
C TRP A 52 -11.24 -2.08 5.83
N HIS A 53 -10.01 -1.61 5.67
CA HIS A 53 -8.83 -2.21 6.27
C HIS A 53 -7.77 -1.14 6.55
N GLN A 54 -6.67 -1.60 7.14
CA GLN A 54 -5.46 -0.81 7.39
C GLN A 54 -4.28 -1.71 7.04
N ASP A 55 -3.38 -1.21 6.21
CA ASP A 55 -2.18 -1.92 5.78
C ASP A 55 -1.19 -2.13 6.93
N GLY A 56 -1.20 -1.22 7.91
CA GLY A 56 -0.39 -1.31 9.12
C GLY A 56 -0.62 -2.59 9.95
N GLN A 57 -1.75 -3.27 9.73
CA GLN A 57 -2.02 -4.59 10.32
C GLN A 57 -1.03 -5.66 9.82
N TYR A 58 -0.47 -5.49 8.61
CA TYR A 58 0.35 -6.50 7.94
C TYR A 58 1.83 -6.12 7.84
N TRP A 59 2.17 -4.84 8.00
CA TRP A 59 3.49 -4.33 7.63
C TRP A 59 4.52 -4.58 8.73
N PRO A 60 5.66 -5.23 8.42
CA PRO A 60 6.66 -5.59 9.41
C PRO A 60 7.67 -4.46 9.64
N ILE A 61 7.21 -3.25 9.94
CA ILE A 61 8.06 -2.06 10.03
C ILE A 61 7.97 -1.47 11.44
N GLU A 62 9.13 -1.20 12.04
CA GLU A 62 9.24 -0.71 13.42
C GLU A 62 10.24 0.46 13.55
N PRO A 63 9.80 1.65 14.01
CA PRO A 63 8.40 2.07 14.17
C PRO A 63 7.66 2.14 12.82
N LEU A 64 6.34 1.98 12.81
CA LEU A 64 5.53 2.05 11.58
C LEU A 64 5.37 3.51 11.11
N GLN A 65 6.41 4.04 10.45
CA GLN A 65 6.44 5.38 9.85
C GLN A 65 6.53 5.30 8.32
N ALA A 66 5.85 4.32 7.73
CA ALA A 66 5.87 4.06 6.30
C ALA A 66 4.72 4.77 5.59
N LEU A 67 4.67 4.70 4.26
CA LEU A 67 3.51 5.13 3.47
C LEU A 67 3.39 4.32 2.16
N THR A 68 2.21 4.38 1.56
CA THR A 68 1.98 3.97 0.17
C THR A 68 1.87 5.22 -0.70
N ALA A 69 2.57 5.23 -1.83
CA ALA A 69 2.30 6.13 -2.94
C ALA A 69 1.62 5.34 -4.06
N TRP A 70 0.38 5.67 -4.39
CA TRP A 70 -0.40 4.98 -5.41
C TRP A 70 -0.49 5.84 -6.67
N VAL A 71 0.19 5.42 -7.73
CA VAL A 71 0.24 6.11 -9.02
C VAL A 71 -0.82 5.52 -9.95
N ALA A 72 -1.72 6.37 -10.45
CA ALA A 72 -2.78 5.99 -11.37
C ALA A 72 -2.19 5.67 -12.76
N VAL A 73 -2.34 4.44 -13.24
CA VAL A 73 -2.01 4.08 -14.62
C VAL A 73 -3.18 4.41 -15.54
N ASP A 74 -4.40 4.10 -15.10
CA ASP A 74 -5.65 4.54 -15.73
C ASP A 74 -6.34 5.56 -14.81
N SER A 75 -7.23 6.41 -15.34
CA SER A 75 -8.07 7.28 -14.48
C SER A 75 -8.82 6.44 -13.44
N SER A 76 -8.78 6.87 -12.19
CA SER A 76 -9.40 6.25 -11.02
C SER A 76 -10.60 7.10 -10.61
N THR A 77 -11.81 6.58 -10.76
CA THR A 77 -13.07 7.29 -10.53
C THR A 77 -13.97 6.52 -9.58
N LYS A 78 -15.02 7.16 -9.06
CA LYS A 78 -16.00 6.48 -8.19
C LYS A 78 -16.62 5.26 -8.87
N SER A 79 -16.91 5.35 -10.17
CA SER A 79 -17.58 4.29 -10.93
C SER A 79 -16.68 3.10 -11.27
N ASN A 80 -15.36 3.32 -11.38
CA ASN A 80 -14.40 2.23 -11.58
C ASN A 80 -13.67 1.78 -10.29
N GLY A 81 -14.16 2.27 -9.16
CA GLY A 81 -13.78 1.82 -7.83
C GLY A 81 -12.51 2.47 -7.31
N CYS A 82 -12.40 3.80 -7.39
CA CYS A 82 -11.30 4.55 -6.78
C CYS A 82 -11.17 4.30 -5.27
N LEU A 83 -10.04 4.74 -4.70
CA LEU A 83 -9.80 4.64 -3.26
C LEU A 83 -10.83 5.47 -2.50
N GLN A 84 -11.27 4.93 -1.37
CA GLN A 84 -12.08 5.61 -0.38
C GLN A 84 -11.33 5.58 0.93
N VAL A 85 -11.24 6.71 1.62
CA VAL A 85 -10.55 6.84 2.91
C VAL A 85 -11.50 7.42 3.96
N LEU A 86 -11.26 7.13 5.23
CA LEU A 86 -11.86 7.87 6.35
C LEU A 86 -10.84 8.90 6.86
N PRO A 87 -11.01 10.20 6.55
CA PRO A 87 -10.05 11.23 6.96
C PRO A 87 -9.80 11.21 8.48
N GLY A 88 -8.55 11.40 8.89
CA GLY A 88 -8.14 11.44 10.31
C GLY A 88 -8.04 10.09 11.02
N SER A 89 -8.40 8.97 10.38
CA SER A 89 -8.37 7.64 11.01
C SER A 89 -6.97 7.04 11.19
N HIS A 90 -5.93 7.65 10.62
CA HIS A 90 -4.56 7.12 10.61
C HIS A 90 -3.83 7.16 11.97
N GLY A 91 -4.42 7.82 12.98
CA GLY A 91 -3.82 7.95 14.32
C GLY A 91 -3.83 6.69 15.19
N ALA A 92 -4.49 5.61 14.76
CA ALA A 92 -4.54 4.36 15.51
C ALA A 92 -4.69 3.15 14.58
N LEU A 93 -4.26 1.98 15.05
CA LEU A 93 -4.64 0.69 14.47
C LEU A 93 -5.94 0.23 15.16
N TYR A 94 -6.98 -0.04 14.38
CA TYR A 94 -8.26 -0.53 14.87
C TYR A 94 -8.25 -2.06 14.96
N PRO A 95 -9.12 -2.68 15.77
CA PRO A 95 -9.26 -4.13 15.78
C PRO A 95 -9.69 -4.67 14.42
N HIS A 96 -8.98 -5.71 13.94
CA HIS A 96 -9.36 -6.46 12.74
C HIS A 96 -9.93 -7.82 13.10
N GLU A 97 -10.69 -8.38 12.18
CA GLU A 97 -11.17 -9.77 12.21
C GLU A 97 -11.01 -10.41 10.82
N GLN A 98 -10.92 -11.73 10.81
CA GLN A 98 -10.99 -12.48 9.56
C GLN A 98 -12.45 -12.69 9.18
N ARG A 99 -12.85 -12.15 8.04
CA ARG A 99 -14.18 -12.24 7.44
C ARG A 99 -14.07 -12.66 5.97
N PRO A 100 -13.91 -13.97 5.69
CA PRO A 100 -13.75 -14.46 4.33
C PRO A 100 -14.96 -14.15 3.45
N SER A 101 -14.72 -13.71 2.21
CA SER A 101 -15.78 -13.45 1.24
C SER A 101 -15.32 -13.66 -0.19
N VAL A 102 -16.12 -14.35 -1.00
CA VAL A 102 -15.85 -14.56 -2.43
C VAL A 102 -15.81 -13.26 -3.24
N ASP A 103 -16.47 -12.22 -2.72
CA ASP A 103 -16.56 -10.90 -3.33
C ASP A 103 -15.46 -9.93 -2.84
N ALA A 104 -14.68 -10.31 -1.83
CA ALA A 104 -13.62 -9.50 -1.25
C ALA A 104 -12.22 -9.97 -1.70
N ALA A 105 -11.33 -9.02 -1.96
CA ALA A 105 -9.94 -9.30 -2.35
C ALA A 105 -9.05 -9.71 -1.16
N ILE A 106 -9.48 -9.41 0.05
CA ILE A 106 -8.79 -9.70 1.31
C ILE A 106 -9.81 -10.14 2.36
N ASP A 107 -9.37 -10.95 3.30
CA ASP A 107 -10.22 -11.52 4.35
C ASP A 107 -10.06 -10.82 5.69
N PHE A 108 -8.95 -10.11 5.95
CA PHE A 108 -8.76 -9.36 7.19
C PHE A 108 -9.31 -7.93 7.05
N VAL A 109 -10.32 -7.62 7.84
CA VAL A 109 -11.11 -6.38 7.76
C VAL A 109 -11.23 -5.73 9.13
N ILE A 110 -11.52 -4.44 9.19
CA ILE A 110 -11.84 -3.77 10.45
C ILE A 110 -13.14 -4.36 11.02
N GLN A 111 -13.16 -4.63 12.31
CA GLN A 111 -14.33 -5.17 13.00
C GLN A 111 -15.54 -4.23 12.90
N GLU A 112 -16.73 -4.80 12.77
CA GLU A 112 -18.00 -4.06 12.65
C GLU A 112 -18.30 -3.20 13.89
N ASP A 113 -17.82 -3.65 15.06
CA ASP A 113 -18.02 -2.98 16.34
C ASP A 113 -17.40 -1.56 16.33
N VAL A 114 -16.31 -1.36 15.58
CA VAL A 114 -15.66 -0.05 15.41
C VAL A 114 -16.59 0.95 14.73
N PHE A 115 -17.41 0.51 13.78
CA PHE A 115 -18.38 1.36 13.09
C PHE A 115 -19.65 1.55 13.91
N THR A 116 -20.22 0.46 14.44
CA THR A 116 -21.47 0.51 15.22
C THR A 116 -21.32 1.23 16.55
N SER A 117 -20.11 1.24 17.15
CA SER A 117 -19.81 2.05 18.34
C SER A 117 -19.57 3.54 18.04
N GLY A 118 -19.49 3.93 16.76
CA GLY A 118 -19.24 5.30 16.34
C GLY A 118 -17.77 5.75 16.42
N ARG A 119 -16.82 4.83 16.69
CA ARG A 119 -15.37 5.15 16.63
C ARG A 119 -14.92 5.50 15.22
N LEU A 120 -15.56 4.89 14.22
CA LEU A 120 -15.46 5.26 12.81
C LEU A 120 -16.87 5.47 12.26
N ASN A 121 -16.98 6.36 11.27
CA ASN A 121 -18.25 6.60 10.58
C ASN A 121 -18.04 6.52 9.07
N GLU A 122 -18.63 5.52 8.43
CA GLU A 122 -18.54 5.32 6.98
C GLU A 122 -19.11 6.49 6.18
N SER A 123 -20.06 7.27 6.73
CA SER A 123 -20.60 8.44 6.04
C SER A 123 -19.55 9.54 5.82
N ASN A 124 -18.44 9.49 6.56
CA ASN A 124 -17.31 10.42 6.41
C ASN A 124 -16.33 9.98 5.31
N ALA A 125 -16.63 8.91 4.56
CA ALA A 125 -15.78 8.43 3.49
C ALA A 125 -15.55 9.49 2.42
N HIS A 126 -14.27 9.74 2.14
CA HIS A 126 -13.84 10.60 1.05
C HIS A 126 -13.32 9.75 -0.10
N PHE A 127 -13.77 10.06 -1.32
CA PHE A 127 -13.32 9.38 -2.53
C PHE A 127 -12.14 10.13 -3.12
N ILE A 128 -11.07 9.41 -3.44
CA ILE A 128 -9.88 9.98 -4.09
C ILE A 128 -9.94 9.60 -5.56
N GLU A 129 -10.47 10.51 -6.39
CA GLU A 129 -10.48 10.37 -7.85
C GLU A 129 -9.19 10.96 -8.43
N LEU A 130 -8.61 10.25 -9.39
CA LEU A 130 -7.33 10.58 -10.02
C LEU A 130 -7.45 10.42 -11.53
N GLN A 131 -6.77 11.29 -12.29
CA GLN A 131 -6.47 11.06 -13.70
C GLN A 131 -5.25 10.15 -13.85
N ALA A 132 -5.08 9.56 -15.03
CA ALA A 132 -3.87 8.81 -15.35
C ALA A 132 -2.61 9.69 -15.16
N GLY A 133 -1.61 9.15 -14.47
CA GLY A 133 -0.38 9.85 -14.09
C GLY A 133 -0.46 10.62 -12.76
N GLU A 134 -1.65 10.86 -12.21
CA GLU A 134 -1.77 11.45 -10.87
C GLU A 134 -1.51 10.39 -9.78
N MET A 135 -1.22 10.87 -8.57
CA MET A 135 -0.82 10.03 -7.45
C MET A 135 -1.50 10.49 -6.17
N GLU A 136 -1.86 9.53 -5.32
CA GLU A 136 -2.19 9.78 -3.92
C GLU A 136 -1.15 9.12 -3.01
N VAL A 137 -0.96 9.70 -1.82
CA VAL A 137 -0.13 9.10 -0.77
C VAL A 137 -0.95 8.93 0.48
N HIS A 138 -0.76 7.80 1.16
CA HIS A 138 -1.54 7.51 2.35
C HIS A 138 -0.74 6.70 3.37
N HIS A 139 -1.01 6.99 4.64
CA HIS A 139 -0.38 6.31 5.77
C HIS A 139 -0.94 4.88 5.93
N PRO A 140 -0.16 3.87 6.39
CA PRO A 140 -0.62 2.48 6.47
C PRO A 140 -1.83 2.28 7.39
N ASN A 141 -1.98 3.17 8.37
CA ASN A 141 -3.12 3.16 9.28
C ASN A 141 -4.32 3.99 8.79
N ILE A 142 -4.27 4.67 7.65
CA ILE A 142 -5.49 5.31 7.15
C ILE A 142 -6.51 4.21 6.83
N VAL A 143 -7.70 4.32 7.42
CA VAL A 143 -8.77 3.36 7.12
C VAL A 143 -9.23 3.62 5.70
N HIS A 144 -9.07 2.62 4.84
CA HIS A 144 -9.35 2.76 3.43
C HIS A 144 -9.98 1.51 2.82
N ARG A 145 -10.65 1.70 1.68
CA ARG A 145 -11.33 0.64 0.93
C ARG A 145 -11.36 0.97 -0.56
N SER A 146 -11.74 0.02 -1.40
CA SER A 146 -12.12 0.31 -2.79
C SER A 146 -13.29 -0.54 -3.27
N ALA A 147 -14.29 0.12 -3.85
CA ALA A 147 -15.48 -0.54 -4.38
C ALA A 147 -15.19 -1.38 -5.63
N ARG A 148 -16.13 -2.25 -6.01
CA ARG A 148 -16.08 -2.98 -7.29
C ARG A 148 -16.09 -1.99 -8.46
N ASN A 149 -15.43 -2.36 -9.55
CA ASN A 149 -15.55 -1.62 -10.80
C ASN A 149 -16.87 -1.98 -11.49
N THR A 150 -17.81 -1.03 -11.54
CA THR A 150 -19.11 -1.19 -12.21
C THR A 150 -19.15 -0.50 -13.57
N SER A 151 -18.05 0.14 -13.97
CA SER A 151 -17.91 0.85 -15.23
C SER A 151 -17.45 -0.07 -16.37
N GLN A 152 -17.39 0.48 -17.58
CA GLN A 152 -16.83 -0.18 -18.77
C GLN A 152 -15.31 0.06 -18.92
N ASN A 153 -14.70 0.84 -18.02
CA ASN A 153 -13.28 1.19 -18.11
C ASN A 153 -12.48 0.41 -17.06
N ARG A 154 -11.29 -0.07 -17.43
CA ARG A 154 -10.35 -0.65 -16.46
C ARG A 154 -9.87 0.43 -15.49
N ARG A 155 -9.56 0.03 -14.26
CA ARG A 155 -8.78 0.83 -13.31
C ARG A 155 -7.51 0.09 -12.95
N ALA A 156 -6.36 0.63 -13.32
CA ALA A 156 -5.06 0.12 -12.90
C ALA A 156 -4.24 1.22 -12.22
N GLY A 157 -3.43 0.83 -11.25
CA GLY A 157 -2.40 1.70 -10.68
C GLY A 157 -1.35 0.91 -9.92
N VAL A 158 -0.22 1.57 -9.69
CA VAL A 158 0.95 0.99 -9.04
C VAL A 158 1.04 1.55 -7.62
N ALA A 159 0.98 0.68 -6.63
CA ALA A 159 1.28 0.99 -5.24
C ALA A 159 2.78 0.81 -5.00
N LEU A 160 3.44 1.85 -4.50
CA LEU A 160 4.84 1.87 -4.11
C LEU A 160 4.89 2.13 -2.61
N ALA A 161 5.38 1.17 -1.83
CA ALA A 161 5.45 1.28 -0.39
C ALA A 161 6.85 1.70 0.04
N TYR A 162 6.92 2.81 0.77
CA TYR A 162 8.16 3.42 1.23
C TYR A 162 8.24 3.43 2.75
N MET A 163 9.46 3.44 3.27
CA MET A 163 9.73 3.69 4.68
C MET A 163 11.02 4.50 4.86
N PRO A 164 11.14 5.31 5.93
CA PRO A 164 12.40 5.89 6.34
C PRO A 164 13.47 4.81 6.58
N THR A 165 14.73 5.09 6.26
CA THR A 165 15.81 4.11 6.50
C THR A 165 16.19 3.94 7.96
N GLU A 166 15.69 4.79 8.86
CA GLU A 166 15.81 4.60 10.31
C GLU A 166 14.87 3.50 10.84
N CYS A 167 13.76 3.23 10.16
CA CYS A 167 12.85 2.15 10.53
C CYS A 167 13.48 0.78 10.24
N LEU A 168 13.22 -0.18 11.12
CA LEU A 168 13.62 -1.57 10.92
C LEU A 168 12.55 -2.32 10.12
N PHE A 169 12.95 -3.03 9.06
CA PHE A 169 12.12 -4.03 8.42
C PHE A 169 12.31 -5.40 9.09
N VAL A 170 11.34 -5.81 9.89
CA VAL A 170 11.40 -7.02 10.72
C VAL A 170 11.16 -8.26 9.87
N ARG A 171 12.24 -8.86 9.38
CA ARG A 171 12.22 -10.02 8.47
C ARG A 171 11.54 -11.27 9.04
N ASP A 172 11.67 -11.48 10.34
CA ASP A 172 11.12 -12.64 11.05
C ASP A 172 9.72 -12.40 11.61
N LYS A 173 9.14 -11.22 11.38
CA LYS A 173 7.77 -10.94 11.81
C LYS A 173 6.83 -11.78 10.96
N ARG A 174 6.38 -12.88 11.53
CA ARG A 174 5.13 -13.53 11.16
C ARG A 174 4.04 -12.50 11.37
N ALA A 175 3.75 -11.70 10.34
CA ALA A 175 2.56 -10.87 10.37
C ALA A 175 1.37 -11.81 10.65
N ALA A 176 0.32 -11.30 11.29
CA ALA A 176 -0.93 -12.02 11.52
C ALA A 176 -1.69 -12.33 10.19
N GLY A 177 -0.95 -12.60 9.11
CA GLY A 177 -1.38 -12.64 7.72
C GLY A 177 -0.43 -13.45 6.81
N ASP A 178 0.40 -14.36 7.35
CA ASP A 178 0.92 -15.50 6.54
C ASP A 178 -0.24 -16.32 5.92
N GLU A 179 -1.47 -16.06 6.37
CA GLU A 179 -2.72 -16.52 5.77
C GLU A 179 -3.52 -15.39 5.10
N LEU A 180 -2.90 -14.51 4.31
CA LEU A 180 -3.60 -13.81 3.21
C LEU A 180 -3.94 -14.84 2.11
N GLY A 181 -4.77 -15.82 2.46
CA GLY A 181 -5.03 -17.02 1.65
C GLY A 181 -3.90 -18.06 1.63
N GLY A 182 -2.98 -18.05 2.60
CA GLY A 182 -1.85 -18.99 2.69
C GLY A 182 -0.66 -18.66 1.79
N LEU A 183 -0.53 -17.40 1.36
CA LEU A 183 0.57 -16.92 0.53
C LEU A 183 1.70 -16.37 1.40
N ASP A 184 2.89 -16.96 1.26
CA ASP A 184 4.14 -16.38 1.78
C ASP A 184 4.37 -15.00 1.14
N LEU A 185 4.24 -13.95 1.94
CA LEU A 185 4.48 -12.56 1.51
C LEU A 185 5.97 -12.26 1.30
N GLY A 186 6.84 -13.23 1.63
CA GLY A 186 8.27 -13.19 1.34
C GLY A 186 9.03 -12.16 2.17
N TYR A 187 8.51 -11.71 3.31
CA TYR A 187 9.16 -10.66 4.12
C TYR A 187 10.59 -11.04 4.56
N GLY A 188 10.85 -12.33 4.80
CA GLY A 188 12.18 -12.82 5.14
C GLY A 188 13.24 -12.51 4.07
N THR A 189 12.87 -12.64 2.79
CA THR A 189 13.80 -12.54 1.64
C THR A 189 13.59 -11.29 0.79
N ARG A 190 12.55 -10.51 1.06
CA ARG A 190 12.19 -9.31 0.28
C ARG A 190 13.34 -8.31 0.27
N PRO A 191 13.77 -7.82 -0.91
CA PRO A 191 14.77 -6.78 -1.00
C PRO A 191 14.20 -5.44 -0.52
N LEU A 192 15.03 -4.69 0.21
CA LEU A 192 14.82 -3.26 0.45
C LEU A 192 15.70 -2.52 -0.54
N PHE A 193 15.15 -1.57 -1.28
CA PHE A 193 15.93 -0.76 -2.22
C PHE A 193 16.18 0.62 -1.61
N LEU A 194 17.44 1.00 -1.44
CA LEU A 194 17.78 2.39 -1.14
C LEU A 194 17.48 3.22 -2.39
N VAL A 195 16.49 4.10 -2.29
CA VAL A 195 16.03 4.93 -3.42
C VAL A 195 16.39 6.40 -3.26
N ARG A 196 16.66 6.87 -2.04
CA ARG A 196 17.19 8.21 -1.75
C ARG A 196 17.96 8.22 -0.43
N GLY A 197 18.97 9.08 -0.32
CA GLY A 197 19.71 9.32 0.91
C GLY A 197 20.63 8.17 1.33
N GLU A 198 20.75 7.96 2.63
CA GLU A 198 21.62 6.97 3.26
C GLU A 198 20.83 6.02 4.16
N CYS A 199 21.38 4.85 4.45
CA CYS A 199 20.81 3.96 5.47
C CYS A 199 21.16 4.47 6.87
N ARG A 200 20.13 4.75 7.69
CA ARG A 200 20.29 5.20 9.09
C ARG A 200 20.21 4.08 10.11
N ASN A 201 19.63 2.94 9.75
CA ASN A 201 19.57 1.76 10.60
C ASN A 201 20.36 0.58 9.99
N GLY A 202 21.52 0.31 10.57
CA GLY A 202 22.46 -0.73 10.10
C GLY A 202 21.95 -2.17 10.21
N ASP A 203 20.84 -2.40 10.89
CA ASP A 203 20.23 -3.74 11.00
C ASP A 203 19.44 -4.14 9.74
N ASN A 204 19.17 -3.19 8.85
CA ASN A 204 18.54 -3.47 7.55
C ASN A 204 19.58 -3.99 6.55
N ALA A 205 19.31 -5.16 5.96
CA ALA A 205 19.95 -5.57 4.71
C ALA A 205 19.19 -4.97 3.51
N PHE A 206 19.90 -4.26 2.63
CA PHE A 206 19.32 -3.54 1.50
C PHE A 206 20.20 -3.60 0.25
N VAL A 207 19.61 -3.23 -0.88
CA VAL A 207 20.24 -3.14 -2.20
C VAL A 207 20.44 -1.67 -2.55
N VAL A 208 21.67 -1.32 -2.91
CA VAL A 208 22.00 -0.07 -3.60
C VAL A 208 22.20 -0.44 -5.05
N ASP A 209 21.44 0.18 -5.95
CA ASP A 209 21.66 0.06 -7.40
C ASP A 209 21.38 -1.33 -8.02
N ALA A 210 20.10 -1.66 -8.27
CA ALA A 210 19.74 -2.68 -9.25
C ALA A 210 19.56 -2.02 -10.62
N ARG A 211 20.65 -1.50 -11.19
CA ARG A 211 20.68 -1.26 -12.65
C ARG A 211 21.04 -2.60 -13.30
N PRO A 212 20.31 -3.06 -14.33
CA PRO A 212 20.79 -4.16 -15.16
C PRO A 212 22.13 -3.81 -15.80
#